data_AF-A0A165AD49-F1
#
_entry.id   AF-A0A165AD49-F1
#
_cell.length_a   1.000
_cell.length_b   1.000
_cell.length_c   1.000
_cell.angle_alpha   90.00
_cell.angle_beta   90.00
_cell.angle_gamma   90.00
#
_symmetry.space_group_name_H-M   'P 1'
#
loop_
_entity.id
_entity.type
_entity.pdbx_description
1 polymer ?
#
loop_
_entity_poly.entity_id
_entity_poly.type
_entity_poly.pdbx_seq_one_letter_code
_entity_poly.pdbx_strand_id
1 'polypeptide(L)'
;MSSIASSEFLTHLKNMWPSDSQRRNPWPIIAVVGLCTANRPEGVPRVFEHARQQLESDPRSDADSSELTFTLAKILREALFKGGLLSGYAKTINALRELDVVMPEHFKDTKPLRDFNQPPGQFAKNGETLFRQIYGSSATTVDGLLSQIYPDMGAFSMMVGYGMVYSCTDVLQDIETSFVLIAALIAGDTPLQIRWHLDGALRNGASEGEVRAVRRMAIEVADHAGVVRRFEVPSVEKVDAGEE
;
A
#
# COMPACT_ATOMS: atom_id res chain seq x y z
N MET A 1 12.83 -20.87 -15.37
CA MET A 1 12.86 -19.58 -14.64
C MET A 1 12.05 -19.78 -13.37
N SER A 2 12.58 -19.36 -12.21
CA SER A 2 11.83 -19.42 -10.95
C SER A 2 10.62 -18.47 -11.03
N SER A 3 9.51 -18.81 -10.37
CA SER A 3 8.33 -17.95 -10.29
C SER A 3 8.68 -16.60 -9.64
N ILE A 4 8.19 -15.49 -10.19
CA ILE A 4 8.38 -14.13 -9.65
C ILE A 4 7.80 -13.94 -8.24
N ALA A 5 6.93 -14.87 -7.81
CA ALA A 5 6.32 -14.92 -6.49
C ALA A 5 6.31 -16.39 -6.02
N SER A 6 7.50 -16.96 -5.82
CA SER A 6 7.65 -18.31 -5.27
C SER A 6 7.23 -18.38 -3.80
N SER A 7 6.73 -19.53 -3.34
CA SER A 7 6.30 -19.70 -1.94
C SER A 7 7.43 -19.46 -0.94
N GLU A 8 8.67 -19.81 -1.30
CA GLU A 8 9.88 -19.52 -0.51
C GLU A 8 10.07 -18.01 -0.33
N PHE A 9 10.03 -17.25 -1.43
CA PHE A 9 10.17 -15.80 -1.38
C PHE A 9 9.04 -15.13 -0.59
N LEU A 10 7.79 -15.55 -0.78
CA LEU A 10 6.65 -14.99 -0.05
C LEU A 10 6.70 -15.31 1.45
N THR A 11 7.15 -16.52 1.81
CA THR A 11 7.39 -16.89 3.22
C THR A 11 8.51 -16.05 3.83
N HIS A 12 9.58 -15.80 3.08
CA HIS A 12 10.66 -14.91 3.50
C HIS A 12 10.17 -13.49 3.76
N LEU A 13 9.36 -12.90 2.86
CA LEU A 13 8.74 -11.59 3.08
C LEU A 13 7.91 -11.58 4.38
N LYS A 14 7.06 -12.57 4.58
CA LYS A 14 6.25 -12.70 5.81
C LYS A 14 7.10 -12.66 7.07
N ASN A 15 8.22 -13.37 7.08
CA ASN A 15 9.11 -13.51 8.24
C ASN A 15 9.91 -12.24 8.57
N MET A 16 9.91 -11.22 7.71
CA MET A 16 10.52 -9.92 8.03
C MET A 16 9.71 -9.06 9.00
N TRP A 17 8.42 -9.38 9.18
CA TRP A 17 7.56 -8.59 10.05
C TRP A 17 7.95 -8.76 11.52
N PRO A 18 8.02 -7.68 12.33
CA PRO A 18 8.37 -7.79 13.74
C PRO A 18 7.39 -8.70 14.50
N SER A 19 7.93 -9.67 15.26
CA SER A 19 7.12 -10.65 15.98
C SER A 19 6.34 -10.07 17.17
N ASP A 20 6.77 -8.90 17.66
CA ASP A 20 6.15 -8.13 18.73
C ASP A 20 5.06 -7.16 18.22
N SER A 21 4.96 -6.95 16.91
CA SER A 21 3.91 -6.12 16.31
C SER A 21 2.54 -6.77 16.54
N GLN A 22 1.62 -5.98 17.07
CA GLN A 22 0.20 -6.36 17.23
C GLN A 22 -0.62 -6.11 15.95
N ARG A 23 0.01 -5.56 14.90
CA ARG A 23 -0.67 -5.25 13.64
C ARG A 23 -0.64 -6.45 12.70
N ARG A 24 -1.61 -6.47 11.79
CA ARG A 24 -1.63 -7.41 10.67
C ARG A 24 -0.32 -7.27 9.88
N ASN A 25 0.30 -8.41 9.60
CA ASN A 25 1.48 -8.46 8.76
C ASN A 25 1.13 -8.03 7.31
N PRO A 26 1.73 -6.94 6.78
CA PRO A 26 1.34 -6.37 5.50
C PRO A 26 2.01 -7.05 4.30
N TRP A 27 2.77 -8.14 4.46
CA TRP A 27 3.53 -8.76 3.36
C TRP A 27 2.70 -9.01 2.08
N PRO A 28 1.42 -9.42 2.11
CA PRO A 28 0.64 -9.61 0.87
C PRO A 28 0.39 -8.27 0.16
N ILE A 29 0.13 -7.21 0.93
CA ILE A 29 -0.08 -5.84 0.45
C ILE A 29 1.18 -5.34 -0.24
N ILE A 30 2.33 -5.46 0.44
CA ILE A 30 3.62 -5.00 -0.10
C ILE A 30 3.98 -5.75 -1.38
N ALA A 31 3.77 -7.08 -1.40
CA ALA A 31 4.06 -7.91 -2.55
C ALA A 31 3.21 -7.54 -3.78
N VAL A 32 1.88 -7.47 -3.66
CA VAL A 32 1.03 -7.17 -4.83
C VAL A 32 1.25 -5.75 -5.36
N VAL A 33 1.48 -4.77 -4.48
CA VAL A 33 1.71 -3.38 -4.89
C VAL A 33 3.07 -3.23 -5.57
N GLY A 34 4.12 -3.86 -5.04
CA GLY A 34 5.44 -3.86 -5.67
C GLY A 34 5.43 -4.56 -7.03
N LEU A 35 4.80 -5.73 -7.14
CA LEU A 35 4.64 -6.45 -8.40
C LEU A 35 3.82 -5.65 -9.44
N CYS A 36 2.74 -5.00 -9.00
CA CYS A 36 1.95 -4.10 -9.84
C CYS A 36 2.82 -2.95 -10.40
N THR A 37 3.55 -2.26 -9.52
CA THR A 37 4.42 -1.14 -9.90
C THR A 37 5.51 -1.56 -10.87
N ALA A 38 6.11 -2.73 -10.64
CA ALA A 38 7.14 -3.34 -11.48
C ALA A 38 6.59 -3.93 -12.80
N ASN A 39 5.27 -3.86 -13.03
CA ASN A 39 4.59 -4.46 -14.18
C ASN A 39 4.86 -5.97 -14.31
N ARG A 40 4.65 -6.69 -13.20
CA ARG A 40 4.68 -8.15 -13.06
C ARG A 40 3.33 -8.69 -12.56
N PRO A 41 2.22 -8.42 -13.27
CA PRO A 41 0.89 -8.79 -12.82
C PRO A 41 0.71 -10.31 -12.64
N GLU A 42 1.49 -11.14 -13.35
CA GLU A 42 1.48 -12.60 -13.25
C GLU A 42 1.86 -13.14 -11.87
N GLY A 43 2.51 -12.33 -11.03
CA GLY A 43 2.83 -12.68 -9.64
C GLY A 43 1.66 -12.48 -8.67
N VAL A 44 0.68 -11.62 -9.00
CA VAL A 44 -0.43 -11.26 -8.11
C VAL A 44 -1.30 -12.46 -7.71
N PRO A 45 -1.71 -13.36 -8.63
CA PRO A 45 -2.48 -14.55 -8.27
C PRO A 45 -1.74 -15.47 -7.29
N ARG A 46 -0.41 -15.54 -7.42
CA ARG A 46 0.44 -16.39 -6.56
C ARG A 46 0.51 -15.85 -5.13
N VAL A 47 0.57 -14.53 -4.98
CA VAL A 47 0.51 -13.87 -3.66
C VAL A 47 -0.82 -14.18 -2.97
N PHE A 48 -1.93 -14.02 -3.68
CA PHE A 48 -3.26 -14.32 -3.14
C PHE A 48 -3.38 -15.79 -2.71
N GLU A 49 -3.02 -16.71 -3.59
CA GLU A 49 -3.13 -18.15 -3.34
C GLU A 49 -2.23 -18.59 -2.16
N HIS A 50 -1.01 -18.07 -2.07
CA HIS A 50 -0.12 -18.36 -0.95
C HIS A 50 -0.66 -17.82 0.38
N ALA A 51 -1.19 -16.59 0.39
CA ALA A 51 -1.80 -16.01 1.58
C ALA A 51 -3.08 -16.76 2.01
N ARG A 52 -3.91 -17.17 1.04
CA ARG A 52 -5.10 -18.00 1.28
C ARG A 52 -4.75 -19.33 1.93
N GLN A 53 -3.79 -20.06 1.36
CA GLN A 53 -3.33 -21.34 1.91
C GLN A 53 -2.82 -21.19 3.35
N GLN A 54 -2.13 -20.10 3.66
CA GLN A 54 -1.67 -19.84 5.02
C GLN A 54 -2.84 -19.63 6.00
N LEU A 55 -3.88 -18.89 5.60
CA LEU A 55 -5.08 -18.68 6.42
C LEU A 55 -5.83 -20.00 6.67
N GLU A 56 -5.98 -20.82 5.64
CA GLU A 56 -6.65 -22.14 5.74
C GLU A 56 -5.87 -23.13 6.61
N SER A 57 -4.54 -23.01 6.64
CA SER A 57 -3.68 -23.90 7.39
C SER A 57 -3.42 -23.46 8.85
N ASP A 58 -3.87 -22.28 9.29
CA ASP A 58 -3.61 -21.80 10.66
C ASP A 58 -4.54 -22.52 11.66
N PRO A 59 -4.03 -23.46 12.47
CA PRO A 59 -4.86 -24.24 13.38
C PRO A 59 -5.35 -23.42 14.59
N ARG A 60 -4.94 -22.15 14.70
CA ARG A 60 -5.32 -21.24 15.79
C ARG A 60 -6.46 -20.30 15.40
N SER A 61 -6.94 -20.35 14.16
CA SER A 61 -8.05 -19.51 13.71
C SER A 61 -9.38 -20.21 13.95
N ASP A 62 -10.20 -19.65 14.85
CA ASP A 62 -11.61 -20.04 15.02
C ASP A 62 -12.54 -19.42 13.94
N ALA A 63 -12.02 -18.49 13.13
CA ALA A 63 -12.78 -17.81 12.08
C ALA A 63 -12.98 -18.69 10.85
N ASP A 64 -14.13 -18.51 10.17
CA ASP A 64 -14.42 -19.21 8.91
C ASP A 64 -13.37 -18.84 7.85
N SER A 65 -12.64 -19.85 7.39
CA SER A 65 -11.64 -19.75 6.31
C SER A 65 -12.16 -19.02 5.06
N SER A 66 -13.46 -19.15 4.76
CA SER A 66 -14.11 -18.47 3.64
C SER A 66 -14.20 -16.96 3.87
N GLU A 67 -14.59 -16.53 5.08
CA GLU A 67 -14.67 -15.10 5.44
C GLU A 67 -13.28 -14.44 5.48
N LEU A 68 -12.27 -15.16 5.97
CA LEU A 68 -10.88 -14.68 5.97
C LEU A 68 -10.35 -14.50 4.55
N THR A 69 -10.65 -15.46 3.67
CA THR A 69 -10.25 -15.39 2.26
C THR A 69 -10.97 -14.26 1.53
N PHE A 70 -12.26 -14.05 1.81
CA PHE A 70 -13.01 -12.92 1.28
C PHE A 70 -12.41 -11.58 1.74
N THR A 71 -12.04 -11.48 3.02
CA THR A 71 -11.40 -10.29 3.58
C THR A 71 -10.04 -10.03 2.91
N LEU A 72 -9.23 -11.07 2.71
CA LEU A 72 -7.97 -10.98 1.97
C LEU A 72 -8.18 -10.46 0.54
N ALA A 73 -9.20 -10.97 -0.17
CA ALA A 73 -9.52 -10.51 -1.51
C ALA A 73 -9.82 -9.00 -1.55
N LYS A 74 -10.65 -8.51 -0.62
CA LYS A 74 -10.95 -7.07 -0.48
C LYS A 74 -9.69 -6.26 -0.19
N ILE A 75 -8.84 -6.73 0.71
CA ILE A 75 -7.57 -6.08 1.07
C ILE A 75 -6.66 -5.93 -0.15
N LEU A 76 -6.45 -6.99 -0.93
CA LEU A 76 -5.56 -6.94 -2.09
C LEU A 76 -6.12 -6.06 -3.21
N ARG A 77 -7.44 -6.09 -3.46
CA ARG A 77 -8.08 -5.19 -4.43
C ARG A 77 -7.91 -3.73 -4.04
N GLU A 78 -8.18 -3.40 -2.77
CA GLU A 78 -8.05 -2.02 -2.27
C GLU A 78 -6.59 -1.57 -2.25
N ALA A 79 -5.64 -2.44 -1.88
CA ALA A 79 -4.21 -2.15 -1.94
C ALA A 79 -3.74 -1.84 -3.37
N LEU A 80 -4.14 -2.65 -4.35
CA LEU A 80 -3.83 -2.42 -5.76
C LEU A 80 -4.46 -1.12 -6.27
N PHE A 81 -5.72 -0.84 -5.92
CA PHE A 81 -6.39 0.40 -6.32
C PHE A 81 -5.72 1.64 -5.72
N LYS A 82 -5.44 1.65 -4.41
CA LYS A 82 -4.73 2.75 -3.76
C LYS A 82 -3.32 2.93 -4.30
N GLY A 83 -2.53 1.86 -4.36
CA GLY A 83 -1.16 1.89 -4.91
C GLY A 83 -1.13 2.27 -6.40
N GLY A 84 -2.23 2.02 -7.12
CA GLY A 84 -2.37 2.27 -8.54
C GLY A 84 -2.28 3.73 -8.95
N LEU A 85 -2.63 4.66 -8.05
CA LEU A 85 -2.48 6.09 -8.30
C LEU A 85 -1.01 6.49 -8.53
N LEU A 86 -0.09 5.78 -7.87
CA LEU A 86 1.37 5.98 -8.02
C LEU A 86 1.98 5.02 -9.04
N SER A 87 1.47 3.79 -9.11
CA SER A 87 2.01 2.72 -9.97
C SER A 87 1.73 2.96 -11.46
N GLY A 88 0.60 3.60 -11.75
CA GLY A 88 0.08 3.85 -13.09
C GLY A 88 -1.21 3.07 -13.37
N TYR A 89 -2.15 3.72 -14.06
CA TYR A 89 -3.50 3.21 -14.32
C TYR A 89 -3.51 1.86 -15.05
N ALA A 90 -2.73 1.74 -16.13
CA ALA A 90 -2.68 0.51 -16.93
C ALA A 90 -2.13 -0.69 -16.16
N LYS A 91 -1.06 -0.50 -15.36
CA LYS A 91 -0.47 -1.56 -14.54
C LYS A 91 -1.45 -2.06 -13.48
N THR A 92 -2.21 -1.13 -12.90
CA THR A 92 -3.25 -1.42 -11.91
C THR A 92 -4.36 -2.27 -12.50
N ILE A 93 -4.84 -1.94 -13.70
CA ILE A 93 -5.84 -2.75 -14.42
C ILE A 93 -5.30 -4.16 -14.66
N ASN A 94 -4.06 -4.30 -15.14
CA ASN A 94 -3.46 -5.60 -15.38
C ASN A 94 -3.37 -6.44 -14.10
N ALA A 95 -2.91 -5.84 -12.99
CA ALA A 95 -2.80 -6.52 -11.70
C ALA A 95 -4.16 -6.94 -11.13
N LEU A 96 -5.16 -6.06 -11.17
CA LEU A 96 -6.53 -6.36 -10.73
C LEU A 96 -7.17 -7.45 -11.59
N ARG A 97 -6.94 -7.43 -12.92
CA ARG A 97 -7.43 -8.47 -13.83
C ARG A 97 -6.82 -9.83 -13.51
N GLU A 98 -5.50 -9.90 -13.31
CA GLU A 98 -4.86 -11.17 -12.93
C GLU A 98 -5.38 -11.67 -11.58
N LEU A 99 -5.60 -10.78 -10.60
CA LEU A 99 -6.23 -11.14 -9.34
C LEU A 99 -7.65 -11.71 -9.56
N ASP A 100 -8.47 -11.10 -10.40
CA ASP A 100 -9.84 -11.55 -10.70
C ASP A 100 -9.90 -12.96 -11.31
N VAL A 101 -8.90 -13.36 -12.11
CA VAL A 101 -8.83 -14.70 -12.72
C VAL A 101 -8.86 -15.82 -11.67
N VAL A 102 -8.32 -15.59 -10.47
CA VAL A 102 -8.28 -16.58 -9.38
C VAL A 102 -9.31 -16.31 -8.29
N MET A 103 -10.25 -15.38 -8.50
CA MET A 103 -11.27 -15.03 -7.52
C MET A 103 -12.55 -15.86 -7.72
N PRO A 104 -12.98 -16.63 -6.71
CA PRO A 104 -14.33 -17.20 -6.66
C PRO A 104 -15.41 -16.13 -6.82
N GLU A 105 -16.51 -16.49 -7.48
CA GLU A 105 -17.60 -15.55 -7.81
C GLU A 105 -18.20 -14.87 -6.56
N HIS A 106 -18.34 -15.62 -5.47
CA HIS A 106 -18.86 -15.11 -4.20
C HIS A 106 -17.90 -14.16 -3.46
N PHE A 107 -16.65 -14.01 -3.93
CA PHE A 107 -15.71 -13.02 -3.43
C PHE A 107 -15.65 -11.73 -4.26
N LYS A 108 -16.41 -11.64 -5.35
CA LYS A 108 -16.40 -10.45 -6.23
C LYS A 108 -17.25 -9.32 -5.65
N ASP A 109 -16.68 -8.12 -5.61
CA ASP A 109 -17.45 -6.92 -5.25
C ASP A 109 -18.43 -6.59 -6.38
N THR A 110 -19.70 -6.37 -6.03
CA THR A 110 -20.74 -5.98 -7.00
C THR A 110 -21.05 -4.48 -6.96
N LYS A 111 -20.45 -3.76 -6.02
CA LYS A 111 -20.63 -2.31 -5.82
C LYS A 111 -19.28 -1.67 -5.48
N PRO A 112 -19.05 -0.41 -5.89
CA PRO A 112 -17.86 0.32 -5.46
C PRO A 112 -17.83 0.50 -3.94
N LEU A 113 -16.63 0.49 -3.36
CA LEU A 113 -16.41 0.84 -1.95
C LEU A 113 -16.68 2.31 -1.65
N ARG A 114 -16.43 3.19 -2.63
CA ARG A 114 -16.57 4.64 -2.49
C ARG A 114 -17.95 5.07 -2.96
N ASP A 115 -18.59 5.97 -2.22
CA ASP A 115 -19.77 6.67 -2.73
C ASP A 115 -19.36 7.82 -3.64
N PHE A 116 -19.48 7.61 -4.96
CA PHE A 116 -19.17 8.63 -5.96
C PHE A 116 -20.24 9.72 -6.09
N ASN A 117 -21.37 9.60 -5.38
CA ASN A 117 -22.43 10.62 -5.38
C ASN A 117 -22.21 11.70 -4.31
N GLN A 118 -21.24 11.52 -3.41
CA GLN A 118 -20.98 12.54 -2.39
C GLN A 118 -20.49 13.84 -3.03
N PRO A 119 -20.79 15.01 -2.42
CA PRO A 119 -20.36 16.29 -2.97
C PRO A 119 -18.84 16.35 -3.15
N PRO A 120 -18.30 16.91 -4.26
CA PRO A 120 -16.85 17.03 -4.47
C PRO A 120 -16.11 17.70 -3.31
N GLY A 121 -16.72 18.68 -2.65
CA GLY A 121 -16.16 19.33 -1.46
C GLY A 121 -15.96 18.40 -0.26
N GLN A 122 -16.69 17.29 -0.17
CA GLN A 122 -16.48 16.29 0.89
C GLN A 122 -15.18 15.52 0.67
N PHE A 123 -14.88 15.14 -0.57
CA PHE A 123 -13.59 14.52 -0.90
C PHE A 123 -12.43 15.45 -0.53
N ALA A 124 -12.50 16.73 -0.90
CA ALA A 124 -11.45 17.70 -0.56
C ALA A 124 -11.21 17.80 0.96
N LYS A 125 -12.27 17.85 1.77
CA LYS A 125 -12.17 17.89 3.26
C LYS A 125 -11.52 16.64 3.83
N ASN A 126 -11.92 15.46 3.34
CA ASN A 126 -11.33 14.19 3.75
C ASN A 126 -9.83 14.18 3.40
N GLY A 127 -9.48 14.67 2.21
CA GLY A 127 -8.11 14.73 1.74
C GLY A 127 -7.24 15.66 2.57
N GLU A 128 -7.72 16.86 2.88
CA GLU A 128 -7.02 17.81 3.75
C GLU A 128 -6.77 17.22 5.14
N THR A 129 -7.74 16.49 5.70
CA THR A 129 -7.64 15.83 7.00
C THR A 129 -6.55 14.76 6.99
N LEU A 130 -6.62 13.82 6.04
CA LEU A 130 -5.64 12.75 5.91
C LEU A 130 -4.24 13.28 5.56
N PHE A 131 -4.16 14.29 4.69
CA PHE A 131 -2.90 14.90 4.30
C PHE A 131 -2.18 15.53 5.49
N ARG A 132 -2.89 16.29 6.34
CA ARG A 132 -2.33 16.83 7.58
C ARG A 132 -1.85 15.74 8.52
N GLN A 133 -2.57 14.63 8.61
CA GLN A 133 -2.18 13.49 9.44
C GLN A 133 -0.85 12.86 8.97
N ILE A 134 -0.70 12.64 7.66
CA ILE A 134 0.51 12.04 7.06
C ILE A 134 1.72 12.98 7.14
N TYR A 135 1.53 14.25 6.77
CA TYR A 135 2.65 15.20 6.62
C TYR A 135 2.96 16.00 7.89
N GLY A 136 2.05 16.05 8.87
CA GLY A 136 2.25 16.77 10.12
C GLY A 136 2.64 18.23 9.90
N SER A 137 3.71 18.68 10.57
CA SER A 137 4.25 20.05 10.44
C SER A 137 4.68 20.42 9.02
N SER A 138 4.98 19.43 8.15
CA SER A 138 5.35 19.68 6.76
C SER A 138 4.16 19.87 5.82
N ALA A 139 2.93 19.61 6.28
CA ALA A 139 1.73 19.61 5.42
C ALA A 139 1.57 20.93 4.64
N THR A 140 1.62 22.08 5.31
CA THR A 140 1.51 23.39 4.63
C THR A 140 2.61 23.59 3.58
N THR A 141 3.82 23.11 3.85
CA THR A 141 4.95 23.24 2.93
C THR A 141 4.77 22.36 1.70
N VAL A 142 4.36 21.09 1.89
CA VAL A 142 4.17 20.15 0.77
C VAL A 142 2.96 20.55 -0.07
N ASP A 143 1.84 20.95 0.55
CA ASP A 143 0.67 21.45 -0.18
C ASP A 143 0.98 22.73 -0.97
N GLY A 144 1.69 23.67 -0.34
CA GLY A 144 2.18 24.88 -0.99
C GLY A 144 3.08 24.57 -2.18
N LEU A 145 4.01 23.61 -2.04
CA LEU A 145 4.87 23.14 -3.12
C LEU A 145 4.04 22.58 -4.29
N LEU A 146 3.10 21.67 -4.02
CA LEU A 146 2.29 21.04 -5.07
C LEU A 146 1.46 22.08 -5.83
N SER A 147 0.83 22.99 -5.11
CA SER A 147 0.03 24.08 -5.68
C SER A 147 0.87 25.08 -6.47
N GLN A 148 2.10 25.35 -6.03
CA GLN A 148 3.04 26.25 -6.71
C GLN A 148 3.59 25.64 -8.01
N ILE A 149 3.93 24.33 -8.01
CA ILE A 149 4.40 23.64 -9.22
C ILE A 149 3.30 23.66 -10.28
N TYR A 150 2.07 23.32 -9.88
CA TYR A 150 0.89 23.38 -10.74
C TYR A 150 -0.39 23.35 -9.88
N PRO A 151 -1.25 24.39 -9.92
CA PRO A 151 -2.44 24.44 -9.05
C PRO A 151 -3.35 23.22 -9.12
N ASP A 152 -3.52 22.63 -10.32
CA ASP A 152 -4.30 21.40 -10.47
C ASP A 152 -3.65 20.22 -9.74
N MET A 153 -2.33 20.18 -9.58
CA MET A 153 -1.65 19.15 -8.79
C MET A 153 -2.01 19.26 -7.30
N GLY A 154 -2.07 20.47 -6.76
CA GLY A 154 -2.55 20.71 -5.39
C GLY A 154 -4.00 20.25 -5.23
N ALA A 155 -4.90 20.74 -6.09
CA ALA A 155 -6.32 20.40 -6.06
C ALA A 155 -6.58 18.89 -6.28
N PHE A 156 -5.89 18.26 -7.23
CA PHE A 156 -5.97 16.83 -7.51
C PHE A 156 -5.48 16.00 -6.32
N SER A 157 -4.40 16.44 -5.66
CA SER A 157 -3.88 15.75 -4.47
C SER A 157 -4.93 15.75 -3.36
N MET A 158 -5.52 16.90 -3.04
CA MET A 158 -6.53 16.96 -1.97
C MET A 158 -7.81 16.22 -2.34
N MET A 159 -8.37 16.47 -3.52
CA MET A 159 -9.68 15.93 -3.87
C MET A 159 -9.62 14.47 -4.30
N VAL A 160 -8.68 14.11 -5.17
CA VAL A 160 -8.63 12.76 -5.76
C VAL A 160 -7.69 11.86 -4.95
N GLY A 161 -6.44 12.25 -4.79
CA GLY A 161 -5.43 11.41 -4.15
C GLY A 161 -5.77 11.09 -2.70
N TYR A 162 -5.69 12.09 -1.84
CA TYR A 162 -5.94 11.93 -0.41
C TYR A 162 -7.43 11.78 -0.12
N GLY A 163 -8.28 12.56 -0.78
CA GLY A 163 -9.70 12.63 -0.47
C GLY A 163 -10.56 11.48 -0.98
N MET A 164 -10.38 11.07 -2.23
CA MET A 164 -11.17 10.00 -2.82
C MET A 164 -10.50 8.65 -2.67
N VAL A 165 -9.21 8.56 -2.96
CA VAL A 165 -8.49 7.28 -3.00
C VAL A 165 -8.02 6.90 -1.59
N TYR A 166 -7.21 7.71 -0.93
CA TYR A 166 -6.51 7.26 0.28
C TYR A 166 -7.36 7.29 1.56
N SER A 167 -8.29 8.22 1.72
CA SER A 167 -9.10 8.34 2.95
C SER A 167 -10.22 7.30 3.11
N CYS A 168 -10.42 6.40 2.15
CA CYS A 168 -11.38 5.31 2.31
C CYS A 168 -10.79 4.23 3.22
N THR A 169 -11.31 4.09 4.44
CA THR A 169 -10.76 3.20 5.48
C THR A 169 -11.60 1.96 5.76
N ASP A 170 -12.62 1.71 4.93
CA ASP A 170 -13.55 0.57 5.06
C ASP A 170 -12.87 -0.81 5.01
N VAL A 171 -11.67 -0.89 4.42
CA VAL A 171 -10.92 -2.15 4.23
C VAL A 171 -9.49 -2.03 4.74
N LEU A 172 -8.78 -0.96 4.36
CA LEU A 172 -7.41 -0.69 4.79
C LEU A 172 -7.39 0.49 5.75
N GLN A 173 -6.77 0.30 6.91
CA GLN A 173 -6.55 1.40 7.86
C GLN A 173 -5.56 2.44 7.28
N ASP A 174 -5.51 3.63 7.88
CA ASP A 174 -4.60 4.71 7.44
C ASP A 174 -3.14 4.26 7.39
N ILE A 175 -2.71 3.51 8.39
CA ILE A 175 -1.35 2.97 8.47
C ILE A 175 -1.06 1.94 7.37
N GLU A 176 -2.01 1.06 7.05
CA GLU A 176 -1.89 0.11 5.94
C GLU A 176 -1.87 0.84 4.59
N THR A 177 -2.60 1.96 4.49
CA THR A 177 -2.52 2.85 3.34
C THR A 177 -1.12 3.47 3.23
N SER A 178 -0.50 3.92 4.32
CA SER A 178 0.90 4.37 4.28
C SER A 178 1.85 3.28 3.78
N PHE A 179 1.63 2.02 4.18
CA PHE A 179 2.42 0.89 3.70
C PHE A 179 2.25 0.62 2.20
N VAL A 180 1.02 0.73 1.67
CA VAL A 180 0.75 0.69 0.22
C VAL A 180 1.56 1.76 -0.51
N LEU A 181 1.55 3.00 -0.02
CA LEU A 181 2.28 4.11 -0.66
C LEU A 181 3.79 3.87 -0.64
N ILE A 182 4.35 3.44 0.50
CA ILE A 182 5.78 3.10 0.60
C ILE A 182 6.17 2.03 -0.43
N ALA A 183 5.37 0.96 -0.55
CA ALA A 183 5.63 -0.11 -1.52
C ALA A 183 5.65 0.40 -2.97
N ALA A 184 4.64 1.18 -3.34
CA ALA A 184 4.53 1.74 -4.70
C ALA A 184 5.67 2.72 -5.01
N LEU A 185 6.04 3.58 -4.06
CA LEU A 185 7.08 4.60 -4.27
C LEU A 185 8.48 3.98 -4.35
N ILE A 186 8.77 2.94 -3.55
CA ILE A 186 10.04 2.22 -3.62
C ILE A 186 10.18 1.49 -4.96
N ALA A 187 9.15 0.76 -5.38
CA ALA A 187 9.15 0.09 -6.68
C ALA A 187 9.10 1.07 -7.86
N GLY A 188 8.62 2.31 -7.62
CA GLY A 188 8.57 3.40 -8.58
C GLY A 188 9.83 4.28 -8.62
N ASP A 189 10.82 4.04 -7.74
CA ASP A 189 12.10 4.77 -7.68
C ASP A 189 11.95 6.29 -7.47
N THR A 190 11.06 6.70 -6.54
CA THR A 190 10.74 8.12 -6.26
C THR A 190 11.22 8.57 -4.85
N PRO A 191 12.52 8.87 -4.65
CA PRO A 191 13.13 9.03 -3.31
C PRO A 191 12.53 10.15 -2.45
N LEU A 192 12.14 11.28 -3.06
CA LEU A 192 11.56 12.39 -2.31
C LEU A 192 10.27 11.96 -1.59
N GLN A 193 9.37 11.33 -2.33
CA GLN A 193 8.10 10.83 -1.80
C GLN A 193 8.32 9.64 -0.86
N ILE A 194 9.30 8.77 -1.13
CA ILE A 194 9.64 7.68 -0.21
C ILE A 194 9.95 8.25 1.18
N ARG A 195 10.80 9.28 1.28
CA ARG A 195 11.12 9.92 2.57
C ARG A 195 9.86 10.43 3.27
N TRP A 196 9.02 11.19 2.56
CA TRP A 196 7.78 11.74 3.14
C TRP A 196 6.85 10.66 3.70
N HIS A 197 6.70 9.54 2.99
CA HIS A 197 5.78 8.48 3.40
C HIS A 197 6.36 7.52 4.44
N LEU A 198 7.70 7.38 4.52
CA LEU A 198 8.33 6.72 5.67
C LEU A 198 8.06 7.51 6.96
N ASP A 199 8.26 8.83 6.94
CA ASP A 199 7.98 9.69 8.09
C ASP A 199 6.48 9.70 8.42
N GLY A 200 5.63 9.74 7.38
CA GLY A 200 4.18 9.71 7.55
C GLY A 200 3.66 8.41 8.17
N ALA A 201 4.28 7.27 7.85
CA ALA A 201 3.94 6.00 8.52
C ALA A 201 4.25 6.04 10.02
N LEU A 202 5.39 6.63 10.42
CA LEU A 202 5.73 6.83 11.83
C LEU A 202 4.70 7.75 12.52
N ARG A 203 4.32 8.87 11.89
CA ARG A 203 3.27 9.77 12.42
C ARG A 203 1.90 9.09 12.53
N ASN A 204 1.60 8.15 11.63
CA ASN A 204 0.40 7.30 11.69
C ASN A 204 0.51 6.15 12.71
N GLY A 205 1.53 6.16 13.57
CA GLY A 205 1.68 5.26 14.70
C GLY A 205 2.42 3.96 14.39
N ALA A 206 2.99 3.79 13.19
CA ALA A 206 3.86 2.65 12.90
C ALA A 206 5.11 2.70 13.79
N SER A 207 5.54 1.55 14.30
CA SER A 207 6.83 1.49 14.98
C SER A 207 7.97 1.60 13.97
N GLU A 208 9.14 2.01 14.43
CA GLU A 208 10.34 2.04 13.59
C GLU A 208 10.65 0.67 12.98
N GLY A 209 10.46 -0.40 13.75
CA GLY A 209 10.63 -1.79 13.30
C GLY A 209 9.67 -2.16 12.17
N GLU A 210 8.41 -1.75 12.27
CA GLU A 210 7.40 -1.98 11.22
C GLU A 210 7.75 -1.22 9.94
N VAL A 211 8.12 0.07 10.04
CA VAL A 211 8.47 0.87 8.87
C VAL A 211 9.74 0.34 8.19
N ARG A 212 10.74 -0.09 8.97
CA ARG A 212 11.95 -0.74 8.43
C ARG A 212 11.62 -2.06 7.73
N ALA A 213 10.71 -2.86 8.30
CA ALA A 213 10.26 -4.12 7.69
C ALA A 213 9.52 -3.88 6.37
N VAL A 214 8.56 -2.94 6.33
CA VAL A 214 7.85 -2.56 5.10
C VAL A 214 8.82 -2.09 4.02
N ARG A 215 9.74 -1.18 4.38
CA ARG A 215 10.76 -0.67 3.45
C ARG A 215 11.60 -1.82 2.88
N ARG A 216 12.05 -2.74 3.73
CA ARG A 216 12.87 -3.87 3.31
C ARG A 216 12.09 -4.82 2.40
N MET A 217 10.86 -5.19 2.76
CA MET A 217 9.99 -6.01 1.91
C MET A 217 9.80 -5.38 0.54
N ALA A 218 9.53 -4.07 0.48
CA ALA A 218 9.31 -3.35 -0.77
C ALA A 218 10.57 -3.33 -1.66
N ILE A 219 11.76 -3.14 -1.08
CA ILE A 219 13.03 -3.23 -1.81
C ILE A 219 13.23 -4.63 -2.37
N GLU A 220 13.05 -5.68 -1.55
CA GLU A 220 13.26 -7.05 -1.98
C GLU A 220 12.25 -7.48 -3.06
N VAL A 221 10.99 -7.03 -2.98
CA VAL A 221 10.00 -7.23 -4.04
C VAL A 221 10.41 -6.53 -5.33
N ALA A 222 10.85 -5.27 -5.25
CA ALA A 222 11.28 -4.50 -6.44
C ALA A 222 12.51 -5.14 -7.11
N ASP A 223 13.51 -5.53 -6.32
CA ASP A 223 14.73 -6.19 -6.81
C ASP A 223 14.39 -7.57 -7.42
N HIS A 224 13.54 -8.36 -6.76
CA HIS A 224 13.09 -9.66 -7.28
C HIS A 224 12.28 -9.51 -8.58
N ALA A 225 11.51 -8.42 -8.71
CA ALA A 225 10.74 -8.10 -9.92
C ALA A 225 11.61 -7.57 -11.08
N GLY A 226 12.89 -7.27 -10.83
CA GLY A 226 13.83 -6.73 -11.81
C GLY A 226 13.69 -5.23 -12.03
N VAL A 227 13.22 -4.47 -11.03
CA VAL A 227 13.19 -3.01 -11.08
C VAL A 227 14.63 -2.49 -11.06
N VAL A 228 14.98 -1.65 -12.04
CA VAL A 228 16.28 -0.96 -12.07
C VAL A 228 16.16 0.35 -11.30
N ARG A 229 16.77 0.40 -10.11
CA ARG A 229 16.80 1.60 -9.26
C ARG A 229 17.89 2.57 -9.74
N ARG A 230 17.52 3.84 -9.89
CA ARG A 230 18.44 4.95 -10.25
C ARG A 230 18.87 5.73 -9.02
N PHE A 231 18.07 5.69 -7.96
CA PHE A 231 18.32 6.44 -6.73
C PHE A 231 18.49 5.50 -5.54
N GLU A 232 19.19 6.00 -4.52
CA GLU A 232 19.21 5.34 -3.22
C GLU A 232 17.83 5.43 -2.57
N VAL A 233 17.38 4.34 -1.96
CA VAL A 233 16.13 4.32 -1.20
C VAL A 233 16.38 4.97 0.16
N PRO A 234 15.72 6.09 0.51
CA PRO A 234 15.93 6.77 1.79
C PRO A 234 15.79 5.82 2.99
N SER A 235 16.63 5.98 4.01
CA SER A 235 16.52 5.24 5.27
C SER A 235 15.41 5.79 6.16
N VAL A 236 14.97 4.98 7.13
CA VAL A 236 14.20 5.47 8.27
C VAL A 236 15.19 6.13 9.23
N GLU A 237 15.20 7.45 9.30
CA GLU A 237 16.01 8.22 10.24
C GLU A 237 15.30 8.26 11.60
N LYS A 238 16.07 8.27 12.71
CA LYS A 238 15.48 8.61 14.01
C LYS A 238 15.07 10.07 13.94
N VAL A 239 13.81 10.35 14.23
CA VAL A 239 13.45 11.70 14.68
C VAL A 239 14.05 11.79 16.08
N ASP A 240 15.24 12.37 16.19
CA ASP A 240 15.69 12.85 17.49
C ASP A 240 14.59 13.78 17.98
N ALA A 241 13.95 13.42 19.10
CA ALA A 241 13.00 14.28 19.76
C ALA A 241 13.77 15.56 20.08
N GLY A 242 13.58 16.59 19.24
CA GLY A 242 14.16 17.89 19.46
C GLY A 242 13.77 18.32 20.87
N GLU A 243 14.80 18.66 21.65
CA GLU A 243 14.65 19.31 22.94
C GLU A 243 13.69 20.50 22.77
N GLU A 244 12.57 20.47 23.50
CA GLU A 244 11.70 21.63 23.71
C GLU A 244 12.44 22.75 24.44
#